data_AF-A0A7C3BSU6-F1
#
_entry.id   AF-A0A7C3BSU6-F1
#
_cell.length_a   1.000
_cell.length_b   1.000
_cell.length_c   1.000
_cell.angle_alpha   90.00
_cell.angle_beta   90.00
_cell.angle_gamma   90.00
#
_symmetry.space_group_name_H-M   'P 1'
#
loop_
_entity.id
_entity.type
_entity.pdbx_description
1 polymer ?
#
loop_
_entity_poly.entity_id
_entity_poly.type
_entity_poly.pdbx_seq_one_letter_code
_entity_poly.pdbx_strand_id
1 'polypeptide(L)'
;MPQTRLVYPFSAIVGQENMKKGLLLNAINPKIGGVLLRGEKGTAKSIAVRALAQLLPQIEVVPDCPFLCEPHRLDELCDTCADEMAICDACTSKMTICDACAARIFKGEKLGIAKRQVPVVELPIGATEDRVVGTLDIEKAIKSGEKHFEPGLLAAANRGILYIDEVNLLDDHLVDVLLDAAAMGVNFVEREGISFSHPAQF
;
A
#
# COMPACT_ATOMS: atom_id res chain seq x y z
N MET A 1 -15.77 -18.43 12.35
CA MET A 1 -14.42 -18.85 11.91
C MET A 1 -14.08 -18.06 10.66
N PRO A 2 -12.93 -17.41 10.54
CA PRO A 2 -12.58 -16.72 9.31
C PRO A 2 -12.48 -17.79 8.21
N GLN A 3 -13.30 -17.67 7.16
CA GLN A 3 -13.25 -18.56 6.00
C GLN A 3 -11.84 -18.46 5.41
N THR A 4 -11.04 -19.50 5.62
CA THR A 4 -9.75 -19.65 4.94
C THR A 4 -10.06 -19.85 3.46
N ARG A 5 -10.06 -18.75 2.68
CA ARG A 5 -10.17 -18.85 1.22
C ARG A 5 -9.05 -19.77 0.75
N LEU A 6 -9.41 -20.89 0.14
CA LEU A 6 -8.45 -21.80 -0.48
C LEU A 6 -7.69 -21.02 -1.55
N VAL A 7 -6.43 -20.69 -1.28
CA VAL A 7 -5.53 -20.07 -2.25
C VAL A 7 -4.82 -21.19 -3.01
N TYR A 8 -4.87 -21.12 -4.34
CA TYR A 8 -4.20 -22.10 -5.19
C TYR A 8 -2.67 -21.96 -5.05
N PRO A 9 -1.88 -23.04 -4.88
CA PRO A 9 -0.44 -22.93 -4.67
C PRO A 9 0.30 -22.34 -5.89
N PHE A 10 1.23 -21.42 -5.66
CA PHE A 10 1.98 -20.75 -6.74
C PHE A 10 2.81 -21.74 -7.57
N SER A 11 3.41 -22.73 -6.91
CA SER A 11 4.18 -23.81 -7.55
C SER A 11 3.33 -24.74 -8.41
N ALA A 12 2.02 -24.83 -8.15
CA ALA A 12 1.10 -25.69 -8.89
C ALA A 12 0.57 -25.03 -10.18
N ILE A 13 0.86 -23.74 -10.41
CA ILE A 13 0.44 -23.04 -11.64
C ILE A 13 1.16 -23.68 -12.83
N VAL A 14 0.41 -24.20 -13.78
CA VAL A 14 0.96 -24.90 -14.94
C VAL A 14 1.48 -23.90 -15.97
N GLY A 15 2.73 -24.05 -16.39
CA GLY A 15 3.38 -23.18 -17.37
C GLY A 15 3.53 -21.73 -16.87
N GLN A 16 3.37 -20.77 -17.78
CA GLN A 16 3.45 -19.32 -17.50
C GLN A 16 4.78 -18.89 -16.86
N GLU A 17 5.89 -19.51 -17.27
CA GLU A 17 7.21 -19.32 -16.66
C GLU A 17 7.68 -17.85 -16.67
N ASN A 18 7.37 -17.11 -17.75
CA ASN A 18 7.69 -15.68 -17.82
C ASN A 18 6.90 -14.85 -16.79
N MET A 19 5.61 -15.15 -16.59
CA MET A 19 4.80 -14.48 -15.57
C MET A 19 5.33 -14.80 -14.18
N LYS A 20 5.54 -16.09 -13.86
CA LYS A 20 6.08 -16.49 -12.55
C LYS A 20 7.41 -15.80 -12.27
N LYS A 21 8.32 -15.79 -13.24
CA LYS A 21 9.62 -15.14 -13.13
C LYS A 21 9.48 -13.63 -12.90
N GLY A 22 8.64 -12.94 -13.67
CA GLY A 22 8.40 -11.51 -13.49
C GLY A 22 7.88 -11.17 -12.09
N LEU A 23 6.91 -11.94 -11.60
CA LEU A 23 6.35 -11.81 -10.25
C LEU A 23 7.40 -12.06 -9.16
N LEU A 24 8.20 -13.12 -9.27
CA LEU A 24 9.26 -13.42 -8.30
C LEU A 24 10.37 -12.35 -8.30
N LEU A 25 10.76 -11.85 -9.46
CA LEU A 25 11.75 -10.78 -9.56
C LEU A 25 11.27 -9.50 -8.88
N ASN A 26 10.01 -9.12 -9.10
CA ASN A 26 9.42 -7.95 -8.44
C ASN A 26 9.26 -8.16 -6.92
N ALA A 27 8.91 -9.37 -6.48
CA ALA A 27 8.89 -9.71 -5.05
C ALA A 27 10.27 -9.61 -4.38
N ILE A 28 11.35 -9.93 -5.10
CA ILE A 28 12.73 -9.81 -4.61
C ILE A 28 13.18 -8.34 -4.61
N ASN A 29 12.89 -7.60 -5.68
CA ASN A 29 13.28 -6.20 -5.82
C ASN A 29 12.12 -5.36 -6.37
N PRO A 30 11.30 -4.76 -5.48
CA PRO A 30 10.18 -3.89 -5.88
C PRO A 30 10.62 -2.66 -6.68
N LYS A 31 11.90 -2.24 -6.60
CA LYS A 31 12.43 -1.11 -7.39
C LYS A 31 12.48 -1.37 -8.89
N ILE A 32 12.24 -2.61 -9.33
CA ILE A 32 12.04 -2.95 -10.75
C ILE A 32 10.79 -2.24 -11.31
N GLY A 33 9.86 -1.81 -10.44
CA GLY A 33 8.60 -1.18 -10.82
C GLY A 33 7.50 -2.21 -11.07
N GLY A 34 6.37 -1.75 -11.63
CA GLY A 34 5.19 -2.57 -11.85
C GLY A 34 5.40 -3.71 -12.86
N VAL A 35 4.66 -4.81 -12.67
CA VAL A 35 4.67 -5.97 -13.58
C VAL A 35 3.42 -5.97 -14.45
N LEU A 36 3.58 -5.81 -15.77
CA LEU A 36 2.47 -5.88 -16.72
C LEU A 36 2.21 -7.33 -17.17
N LEU A 37 1.05 -7.88 -16.81
CA LEU A 37 0.65 -9.25 -17.15
C LEU A 37 -0.27 -9.30 -18.38
N ARG A 38 0.29 -9.65 -19.54
CA ARG A 38 -0.47 -9.85 -20.79
C ARG A 38 -1.01 -11.28 -20.92
N GLY A 39 -2.25 -11.41 -21.40
CA GLY A 39 -2.92 -12.69 -21.58
C GLY A 39 -4.44 -12.55 -21.64
N GLU A 40 -5.14 -13.57 -22.13
CA GLU A 40 -6.59 -13.58 -22.24
C GLU A 40 -7.28 -13.74 -20.87
N LYS A 41 -8.58 -13.43 -20.81
CA LYS A 41 -9.40 -13.70 -19.61
C LYS A 41 -9.39 -15.20 -19.31
N GLY A 42 -9.24 -15.56 -18.03
CA GLY A 42 -9.19 -16.97 -17.61
C GLY A 42 -7.79 -17.58 -17.61
N THR A 43 -6.73 -16.81 -17.90
CA THR A 43 -5.33 -17.28 -17.85
C THR A 43 -4.72 -17.35 -16.44
N ALA A 44 -5.54 -17.28 -15.39
CA ALA A 44 -5.11 -17.40 -13.99
C ALA A 44 -4.14 -16.30 -13.47
N LYS A 45 -4.11 -15.11 -14.09
CA LYS A 45 -3.25 -13.98 -13.66
C LYS A 45 -3.50 -13.55 -12.20
N SER A 46 -4.75 -13.28 -11.84
CA SER A 46 -5.14 -12.90 -10.47
C SER A 46 -4.87 -14.03 -9.46
N ILE A 47 -5.03 -15.29 -9.89
CA ILE A 47 -4.67 -16.46 -9.08
C ILE A 47 -3.17 -16.48 -8.79
N ALA A 48 -2.33 -16.22 -9.79
CA ALA A 48 -0.88 -16.19 -9.60
C ALA A 48 -0.41 -15.12 -8.62
N VAL A 49 -0.99 -13.92 -8.70
CA VAL A 49 -0.67 -12.83 -7.77
C VAL A 49 -1.09 -13.18 -6.34
N ARG A 50 -2.31 -13.69 -6.15
CA ARG A 50 -2.80 -14.13 -4.83
C ARG A 50 -1.97 -15.30 -4.28
N ALA A 51 -1.55 -16.21 -5.14
CA ALA A 51 -0.70 -17.34 -4.78
C ALA A 51 0.71 -16.91 -4.37
N LEU A 52 1.29 -15.91 -5.06
CA LEU A 52 2.58 -15.32 -4.71
C LEU A 52 2.54 -14.71 -3.31
N ALA A 53 1.47 -13.96 -2.99
CA ALA A 53 1.34 -13.32 -1.68
C ALA A 53 1.35 -14.31 -0.50
N GLN A 54 0.95 -15.58 -0.72
CA GLN A 54 1.04 -16.64 0.30
C GLN A 54 2.45 -17.19 0.49
N LEU A 55 3.35 -16.99 -0.49
CA LEU A 55 4.75 -17.36 -0.38
C LEU A 55 5.59 -16.29 0.32
N LEU A 56 5.11 -15.04 0.32
CA LEU A 56 5.81 -13.94 0.95
C LEU A 56 5.78 -14.08 2.47
N PRO A 57 6.85 -13.66 3.17
CA PRO A 57 6.86 -13.64 4.63
C PRO A 57 5.75 -12.73 5.13
N GLN A 58 5.15 -13.11 6.26
CA GLN A 58 4.19 -12.24 6.94
C GLN A 58 4.87 -10.93 7.35
N ILE A 59 4.16 -9.83 7.15
CA ILE A 59 4.60 -8.49 7.56
C ILE A 59 4.14 -8.20 8.99
N GLU A 60 4.98 -7.48 9.73
CA GLU A 60 4.63 -6.94 11.04
C GLU A 60 3.93 -5.59 10.88
N VAL A 61 2.76 -5.45 11.51
CA VAL A 61 1.90 -4.28 11.37
C VAL A 61 1.37 -3.85 12.72
N VAL A 62 1.01 -2.56 12.82
CA VAL A 62 0.25 -2.03 13.95
C VAL A 62 -1.22 -2.53 13.84
N PRO A 63 -1.77 -3.24 14.85
CA PRO A 63 -3.07 -3.93 14.77
C PRO A 63 -4.26 -3.09 14.32
N ASP A 64 -4.26 -1.79 14.63
CA ASP A 64 -5.35 -0.85 14.38
C ASP A 64 -5.02 0.23 13.35
N CYS A 65 -3.87 0.11 12.67
CA CYS A 65 -3.47 1.08 11.66
C CYS A 65 -4.05 0.68 10.29
N PRO A 66 -4.86 1.54 9.64
CA PRO A 66 -5.41 1.26 8.31
C PRO A 66 -4.33 1.23 7.22
N PHE A 67 -3.19 1.86 7.48
CA PHE A 67 -2.06 1.96 6.55
C PHE A 67 -1.02 0.85 6.77
N LEU A 68 -1.25 -0.13 7.65
CA LEU A 68 -0.34 -1.26 7.86
C LEU A 68 1.11 -0.84 8.21
N CYS A 69 1.24 0.24 8.98
CA CYS A 69 2.54 0.78 9.39
C CYS A 69 3.40 -0.28 10.09
N GLU A 70 4.70 -0.21 9.82
CA GLU A 70 5.70 -1.08 10.42
C GLU A 70 6.06 -0.60 11.84
N PRO A 71 5.85 -1.41 12.90
CA PRO A 71 6.00 -0.96 14.28
C PRO A 71 7.42 -0.54 14.68
N HIS A 72 8.45 -1.05 13.99
CA HIS A 72 9.86 -0.91 14.36
C HIS A 72 10.65 0.11 13.53
N ARG A 73 10.01 0.77 12.55
CA ARG A 73 10.76 1.51 11.51
C ARG A 73 11.43 2.80 11.99
N LEU A 74 11.02 3.34 13.14
CA LEU A 74 11.60 4.58 13.67
C LEU A 74 12.95 4.38 14.36
N ASP A 75 13.36 3.13 14.63
CA ASP A 75 14.70 2.82 15.16
C ASP A 75 15.81 3.11 14.12
N GLU A 76 15.44 3.35 12.86
CA GLU A 76 16.33 3.70 11.73
C GLU A 76 16.26 5.19 11.33
N LEU A 77 15.52 6.03 12.07
CA LEU A 77 15.50 7.47 11.81
C LEU A 77 16.79 8.15 12.27
N CYS A 78 17.24 9.12 11.49
CA CYS A 78 18.38 9.96 11.82
C CYS A 78 18.08 10.87 13.03
N ASP A 79 19.09 11.25 13.81
CA ASP A 79 18.93 12.17 14.96
C ASP A 79 18.26 13.50 14.55
N THR A 80 18.45 13.96 13.31
CA THR A 80 17.81 15.18 12.78
C THR A 80 16.35 14.97 12.31
N CYS A 81 15.93 13.73 12.10
CA CYS A 81 14.60 13.35 11.65
C CYS A 81 13.60 13.23 12.82
N ALA A 82 14.11 13.12 14.05
CA ALA A 82 13.32 12.98 15.26
C ALA A 82 12.64 14.30 15.68
N ASP A 83 13.20 15.45 15.30
CA ASP A 83 12.79 16.72 15.90
C ASP A 83 11.67 17.46 15.15
N GLU A 84 11.37 17.16 13.87
CA GLU A 84 10.39 17.97 13.11
C GLU A 84 9.34 17.22 12.27
N MET A 85 9.25 15.88 12.33
CA MET A 85 8.23 15.13 11.55
C MET A 85 8.25 15.51 10.05
N ALA A 86 9.42 15.95 9.57
CA ALA A 86 9.65 16.53 8.26
C ALA A 86 10.47 15.58 7.40
N ILE A 87 10.06 15.51 6.14
CA ILE A 87 10.75 14.81 5.04
C ILE A 87 12.22 15.25 5.04
N CYS A 88 13.14 14.37 5.42
CA CYS A 88 14.58 14.64 5.30
C CYS A 88 15.02 14.25 3.88
N ASP A 89 15.35 15.22 3.03
CA ASP A 89 15.84 14.97 1.66
C ASP A 89 17.14 14.15 1.60
N ALA A 90 17.88 14.08 2.72
CA ALA A 90 19.10 13.28 2.83
C ALA A 90 18.85 11.82 3.25
N CYS A 91 17.74 11.54 3.94
CA CYS A 91 17.33 10.18 4.26
C CYS A 91 16.41 9.68 3.14
N THR A 92 16.79 8.61 2.46
CA THR A 92 15.96 7.94 1.44
C THR A 92 14.65 7.36 2.00
N SER A 93 14.36 7.62 3.28
CA SER A 93 13.20 7.25 4.07
C SER A 93 11.99 8.12 3.75
N LYS A 94 11.49 7.99 2.51
CA LYS A 94 10.13 8.38 2.13
C LYS A 94 9.16 7.92 3.22
N MET A 95 8.27 8.80 3.67
CA MET A 95 7.24 8.59 4.71
C MET A 95 6.80 7.12 4.83
N THR A 96 7.28 6.41 5.87
CA THR A 96 7.07 4.95 6.05
C THR A 96 6.00 4.60 7.07
N ILE A 97 5.59 5.58 7.87
CA ILE A 97 4.50 5.46 8.84
C ILE A 97 3.53 6.63 8.69
N CYS A 98 2.29 6.47 9.17
CA CYS A 98 1.31 7.56 9.17
C CYS A 98 1.48 8.47 10.40
N ASP A 99 0.94 9.69 10.32
CA ASP A 99 0.96 10.70 11.38
C ASP A 99 0.48 10.16 12.73
N ALA A 100 -0.58 9.34 12.73
CA ALA A 100 -1.14 8.77 13.95
C ALA A 100 -0.18 7.77 14.64
N CYS A 101 0.52 6.93 13.87
CA CYS A 101 1.52 6.02 14.43
C CYS A 101 2.77 6.78 14.87
N ALA A 102 3.19 7.79 14.10
CA ALA A 102 4.32 8.65 14.43
C ALA A 102 4.10 9.36 15.77
N ALA A 103 2.94 10.02 15.93
CA ALA A 103 2.59 10.74 17.14
C ALA A 103 2.58 9.86 18.40
N ARG A 104 2.15 8.59 18.28
CA ARG A 104 2.18 7.63 19.40
C ARG A 104 3.62 7.27 19.79
N ILE A 105 4.49 7.02 18.82
CA ILE A 105 5.89 6.70 19.11
C ILE A 105 6.61 7.92 19.71
N PHE A 106 6.36 9.14 19.21
CA PHE A 106 6.92 10.37 19.78
C PHE A 106 6.51 10.60 21.24
N LYS A 107 5.32 10.12 21.64
CA LYS A 107 4.88 10.12 23.05
C LYS A 107 5.53 9.02 23.89
N GLY A 108 6.43 8.22 23.33
CA GLY A 108 7.06 7.07 23.98
C GLY A 108 6.14 5.86 24.10
N GLU A 109 5.03 5.80 23.36
CA GLU A 109 4.15 4.64 23.37
C GLU A 109 4.77 3.48 22.58
N LYS A 110 4.66 2.27 23.12
CA LYS A 110 4.98 1.05 22.38
C LYS A 110 3.80 0.66 21.50
N LEU A 111 4.02 0.62 20.19
CA LEU A 111 3.00 0.14 19.25
C LEU A 111 2.82 -1.37 19.40
N GLY A 112 1.56 -1.82 19.35
CA GLY A 112 1.27 -3.25 19.27
C GLY A 112 1.82 -3.84 17.98
N ILE A 113 2.17 -5.12 18.00
CA ILE A 113 2.67 -5.85 16.84
C ILE A 113 1.71 -6.98 16.53
N ALA A 114 1.22 -7.01 15.29
CA ALA A 114 0.51 -8.14 14.72
C ALA A 114 1.21 -8.60 13.44
N LYS A 115 1.17 -9.90 13.16
CA LYS A 115 1.61 -10.45 11.88
C LYS A 115 0.43 -10.56 10.93
N ARG A 116 0.59 -10.08 9.69
CA ARG A 116 -0.41 -10.21 8.63
C ARG A 116 0.24 -10.76 7.37
N GLN A 117 -0.55 -11.54 6.61
CA GLN A 117 -0.15 -11.90 5.25
C GLN A 117 -0.09 -10.64 4.38
N VAL A 118 0.79 -10.64 3.38
CA VAL A 118 0.90 -9.55 2.42
C VAL A 118 -0.47 -9.34 1.75
N PRO A 119 -1.06 -8.14 1.85
CA PRO A 119 -2.39 -7.91 1.28
C PRO A 119 -2.30 -7.86 -0.24
N VAL A 120 -3.28 -8.47 -0.90
CA VAL A 120 -3.52 -8.30 -2.34
C VAL A 120 -4.79 -7.50 -2.49
N VAL A 121 -4.65 -6.27 -2.97
CA VAL A 121 -5.75 -5.33 -3.16
C VAL A 121 -6.06 -5.25 -4.64
N GLU A 122 -7.32 -5.45 -5.00
CA GLU A 122 -7.76 -5.41 -6.39
C GLU A 122 -8.40 -4.06 -6.68
N LEU A 123 -7.90 -3.40 -7.73
CA LEU A 123 -8.50 -2.19 -8.26
C LEU A 123 -9.64 -2.57 -9.23
N PRO A 124 -10.91 -2.29 -8.90
CA PRO A 124 -12.01 -2.56 -9.80
C PRO A 124 -12.01 -1.55 -10.95
N ILE A 125 -12.52 -2.00 -12.11
CA ILE A 125 -12.77 -1.11 -13.25
C ILE A 125 -13.83 -0.08 -12.82
N GLY A 126 -13.57 1.19 -13.12
CA GLY A 126 -14.45 2.30 -12.72
C GLY A 126 -14.40 2.64 -11.23
N ALA A 127 -13.31 2.29 -10.52
CA ALA A 127 -13.04 2.87 -9.21
C ALA A 127 -12.98 4.40 -9.35
N THR A 128 -13.67 5.13 -8.46
CA THR A 128 -13.51 6.59 -8.36
C THR A 128 -12.16 6.91 -7.74
N GLU A 129 -11.57 8.07 -8.08
CA GLU A 129 -10.34 8.56 -7.46
C GLU A 129 -10.42 8.49 -5.93
N ASP A 130 -11.50 9.02 -5.35
CA ASP A 130 -11.81 8.96 -3.92
C ASP A 130 -11.74 7.55 -3.32
N ARG A 131 -12.15 6.52 -4.06
CA ARG A 131 -12.05 5.13 -3.59
C ARG A 131 -10.61 4.62 -3.65
N VAL A 132 -9.81 5.10 -4.60
CA VAL A 132 -8.41 4.71 -4.78
C VAL A 132 -7.52 5.41 -3.75
N VAL A 133 -7.55 6.74 -3.72
CA VAL A 133 -6.67 7.55 -2.88
C VAL A 133 -7.23 7.76 -1.47
N GLY A 134 -8.54 7.69 -1.28
CA GLY A 134 -9.22 8.00 -0.03
C GLY A 134 -9.93 9.35 -0.08
N THR A 135 -10.75 9.62 0.93
CA THR A 135 -11.51 10.88 1.04
C THR A 135 -11.16 11.63 2.31
N LEU A 136 -11.33 12.94 2.28
CA LEU A 136 -11.12 13.81 3.43
C LEU A 136 -12.47 14.43 3.82
N ASP A 137 -12.97 14.10 5.01
CA ASP A 137 -14.24 14.63 5.53
C ASP A 137 -13.97 15.99 6.19
N ILE A 138 -14.14 17.03 5.37
CA ILE A 138 -13.90 18.42 5.74
C ILE A 138 -14.91 18.89 6.80
N GLU A 139 -16.17 18.45 6.72
CA GLU A 139 -17.20 18.89 7.67
C GLU A 139 -16.84 18.49 9.10
N LYS A 140 -16.36 17.26 9.28
CA LYS A 140 -15.86 16.81 10.59
C LYS A 140 -14.57 17.51 10.97
N ALA A 141 -13.67 17.77 10.03
CA ALA A 141 -12.43 18.52 10.29
C ALA A 141 -12.70 19.93 10.83
N ILE A 142 -13.70 20.63 10.28
CA ILE A 142 -14.08 21.97 10.72
C ILE A 142 -14.82 21.92 12.07
N LYS A 143 -15.72 20.95 12.28
CA LYS A 143 -16.55 20.87 13.51
C LYS A 143 -15.78 20.36 14.73
N SER A 144 -14.89 19.38 14.55
CA SER A 144 -14.17 18.71 15.64
C SER A 144 -12.71 19.14 15.78
N GLY A 145 -12.15 19.81 14.76
CA GLY A 145 -10.72 20.09 14.67
C GLY A 145 -9.86 18.86 14.31
N GLU A 146 -10.45 17.66 14.21
CA GLU A 146 -9.76 16.43 13.87
C GLU A 146 -9.90 16.13 12.37
N LYS A 147 -8.77 16.02 11.65
CA LYS A 147 -8.75 15.62 10.25
C LYS A 147 -9.28 14.19 10.11
N HIS A 148 -10.53 14.04 9.67
CA HIS A 148 -11.13 12.73 9.45
C HIS A 148 -10.87 12.27 8.01
N PHE A 149 -9.91 11.38 7.84
CA PHE A 149 -9.55 10.78 6.55
C PHE A 149 -10.14 9.37 6.45
N GLU A 150 -10.81 9.07 5.33
CA GLU A 150 -11.29 7.73 5.02
C GLU A 150 -10.27 7.04 4.08
N PRO A 151 -9.62 5.95 4.54
CA PRO A 151 -8.59 5.28 3.75
C PRO A 151 -9.12 4.67 2.44
N GLY A 152 -8.43 4.94 1.33
CA GLY A 152 -8.68 4.34 0.03
C GLY A 152 -8.00 2.98 -0.18
N LEU A 153 -8.08 2.46 -1.40
CA LEU A 153 -7.43 1.22 -1.80
C LEU A 153 -5.90 1.27 -1.65
N LEU A 154 -5.27 2.43 -1.89
CA LEU A 154 -3.82 2.58 -1.73
C LEU A 154 -3.36 2.44 -0.28
N ALA A 155 -4.18 2.85 0.68
CA ALA A 155 -3.89 2.64 2.09
C ALA A 155 -3.89 1.14 2.43
N ALA A 156 -4.88 0.40 1.92
CA ALA A 156 -4.98 -1.05 2.11
C ALA A 156 -3.88 -1.83 1.36
N ALA A 157 -3.36 -1.27 0.26
CA ALA A 157 -2.31 -1.89 -0.55
C ALA A 157 -0.90 -1.63 -0.01
N ASN A 158 -0.72 -0.72 0.96
CA ASN A 158 0.59 -0.40 1.51
C ASN A 158 1.31 -1.66 2.05
N ARG A 159 2.58 -1.83 1.67
CA ARG A 159 3.40 -3.04 1.95
C ARG A 159 2.77 -4.32 1.42
N GLY A 160 2.03 -4.18 0.32
CA GLY A 160 1.18 -5.18 -0.28
C GLY A 160 1.43 -5.36 -1.77
N ILE A 161 0.40 -5.81 -2.47
CA ILE A 161 0.36 -5.87 -3.93
C ILE A 161 -0.94 -5.21 -4.40
N LEU A 162 -0.83 -4.22 -5.27
CA LEU A 162 -1.97 -3.67 -6.00
C LEU A 162 -2.15 -4.40 -7.34
N TYR A 163 -3.25 -5.14 -7.50
CA TYR A 163 -3.60 -5.84 -8.73
C TYR A 163 -4.62 -5.06 -9.56
N ILE A 164 -4.34 -4.94 -10.86
CA ILE A 164 -5.18 -4.26 -11.84
C ILE A 164 -5.40 -5.23 -13.01
N ASP A 165 -6.64 -5.66 -13.25
CA ASP A 165 -6.93 -6.68 -14.27
C ASP A 165 -6.91 -6.10 -15.70
N GLU A 166 -7.72 -5.05 -15.93
CA GLU A 166 -7.92 -4.42 -17.24
C GLU A 166 -7.32 -3.02 -17.24
N VAL A 167 -5.97 -2.96 -17.14
CA VAL A 167 -5.24 -1.69 -17.00
C VAL A 167 -5.51 -0.69 -18.13
N ASN A 168 -5.85 -1.20 -19.31
CA ASN A 168 -6.19 -0.41 -20.49
C ASN A 168 -7.55 0.30 -20.41
N LEU A 169 -8.35 0.05 -19.36
CA LEU A 169 -9.63 0.71 -19.12
C LEU A 169 -9.56 1.70 -17.94
N LEU A 170 -8.39 1.91 -17.35
CA LEU A 170 -8.23 2.96 -16.34
C LEU A 170 -8.32 4.33 -17.00
N ASP A 171 -8.86 5.27 -16.23
CA ASP A 171 -8.80 6.68 -16.57
C ASP A 171 -7.37 7.21 -16.42
N ASP A 172 -6.95 8.10 -17.32
CA ASP A 172 -5.60 8.67 -17.38
C ASP A 172 -5.21 9.30 -16.03
N HIS A 173 -6.12 10.01 -15.35
CA HIS A 173 -5.82 10.62 -14.05
C HIS A 173 -5.49 9.57 -12.96
N LEU A 174 -6.13 8.40 -13.00
CA LEU A 174 -5.82 7.33 -12.05
C LEU A 174 -4.46 6.72 -12.35
N VAL A 175 -4.10 6.59 -13.63
CA VAL A 175 -2.78 6.07 -14.01
C VAL A 175 -1.68 6.97 -13.45
N ASP A 176 -1.81 8.28 -13.60
CA ASP A 176 -0.82 9.25 -13.09
C ASP A 176 -0.66 9.14 -11.58
N VAL A 177 -1.78 9.16 -10.83
CA VAL A 177 -1.77 9.02 -9.37
C VAL A 177 -1.13 7.71 -8.92
N LEU A 178 -1.41 6.60 -9.60
CA LEU A 178 -0.83 5.30 -9.28
C LEU A 178 0.67 5.25 -9.56
N LEU A 179 1.12 5.85 -10.66
CA LEU A 179 2.55 5.92 -11.00
C LEU A 179 3.31 6.80 -10.01
N ASP A 180 2.76 7.95 -9.63
CA ASP A 180 3.34 8.84 -8.63
C ASP A 180 3.41 8.15 -7.26
N ALA A 181 2.33 7.52 -6.82
CA ALA A 181 2.31 6.78 -5.55
C ALA A 181 3.30 5.61 -5.54
N ALA A 182 3.39 4.84 -6.64
CA ALA A 182 4.35 3.74 -6.75
C ALA A 182 5.81 4.23 -6.78
N ALA A 183 6.07 5.36 -7.43
CA ALA A 183 7.41 5.95 -7.50
C ALA A 183 7.83 6.59 -6.16
N MET A 184 6.92 7.31 -5.51
CA MET A 184 7.15 8.03 -4.27
C MET A 184 7.03 7.14 -3.03
N GLY A 185 6.30 6.02 -3.12
CA GLY A 185 5.97 5.17 -1.97
C GLY A 185 5.02 5.83 -0.97
N VAL A 186 4.38 6.93 -1.36
CA VAL A 186 3.50 7.78 -0.55
C VAL A 186 2.33 8.20 -1.41
N ASN A 187 1.12 8.11 -0.87
CA ASN A 187 -0.09 8.65 -1.49
C ASN A 187 -0.36 10.04 -0.91
N PHE A 188 -0.61 11.01 -1.78
CA PHE A 188 -0.98 12.38 -1.42
C PHE A 188 -2.43 12.63 -1.83
N VAL A 189 -3.22 13.17 -0.90
CA VAL A 189 -4.63 13.50 -1.11
C VAL A 189 -4.82 14.97 -0.80
N GLU A 190 -5.30 15.73 -1.80
CA GLU A 190 -5.58 17.15 -1.68
C GLU A 190 -7.03 17.46 -2.02
N ARG A 191 -7.72 18.16 -1.12
CA ARG A 191 -9.10 18.63 -1.29
C ARG A 191 -9.25 20.01 -0.65
N GLU A 192 -9.74 21.00 -1.41
CA GLU A 192 -10.06 22.36 -0.93
C GLU A 192 -8.90 23.04 -0.15
N GLY A 193 -7.66 22.83 -0.61
CA GLY A 193 -6.45 23.40 0.01
C GLY A 193 -5.96 22.70 1.29
N ILE A 194 -6.57 21.56 1.66
CA ILE A 194 -6.08 20.68 2.72
C ILE A 194 -5.36 19.49 2.09
N SER A 195 -4.13 19.26 2.50
CA SER A 195 -3.35 18.07 2.13
C SER A 195 -3.29 17.05 3.26
N PHE A 196 -3.36 15.79 2.88
CA PHE A 196 -3.12 14.62 3.72
C PHE A 196 -2.23 13.65 2.95
N SER A 197 -1.35 12.93 3.65
CA SER A 197 -0.48 11.95 3.01
C SER A 197 -0.30 10.71 3.87
N HIS A 198 -0.09 9.57 3.24
CA HIS A 198 0.18 8.33 3.94
C HIS A 198 1.09 7.38 3.13
N PRO A 199 1.78 6.42 3.78
CA PRO A 199 2.59 5.44 3.08
C PRO A 199 1.75 4.59 2.10
N ALA A 200 2.33 4.30 0.93
CA ALA A 200 1.70 3.52 -0.13
C ALA A 200 2.76 2.72 -0.94
N GLN A 201 3.54 1.88 -0.25
CA GLN A 201 4.58 1.03 -0.84
C GLN A 201 4.00 -0.30 -1.31
N PHE A 202 3.33 -0.31 -2.48
CA PHE A 202 2.68 -1.49 -3.08
C PHE A 202 3.37 -1.99 -4.36
#